data_AF-G0MWP8-F1
#
_entry.id   AF-G0MWP8-F1
#
_cell.length_a   1.000
_cell.length_b   1.000
_cell.length_c   1.000
_cell.angle_alpha   90.00
_cell.angle_beta   90.00
_cell.angle_gamma   90.00
#
_symmetry.space_group_name_H-M   'P 1'
#
loop_
_entity.id
_entity.type
_entity.pdbx_description
1 polymer ?
#
loop_
_entity_poly.entity_id
_entity_poly.type
_entity_poly.pdbx_seq_one_letter_code
_entity_poly.pdbx_strand_id
1 'polypeptide(L)'
;MENIVRTYDIPVDTHWLKLVVDYNNDTRERRIFIDDQLFLEIAGKSSFYVEEDYFIPELHNKKITIGFRKVEKEFMCKITIDGKTLKQVRVQSKQKFDFWKVDVYGDGVKALMIYEVGNNMLKCLARSFEIPEAPCSFNFKINDTNFVLKVTPETPQSDKTELTMNGVVIDHFKGRDGE
;
A
#
# COMPACT_ATOMS: atom_id res chain seq x y z
N MET A 1 -24.09 -17.34 -7.42
CA MET A 1 -23.66 -16.21 -6.56
C MET A 1 -22.26 -15.86 -6.98
N GLU A 2 -22.12 -14.84 -7.82
CA GLU A 2 -20.82 -14.37 -8.27
C GLU A 2 -20.52 -13.06 -7.54
N ASN A 3 -19.67 -13.15 -6.52
CA ASN A 3 -19.14 -11.98 -5.85
C ASN A 3 -17.94 -11.47 -6.64
N ILE A 4 -17.94 -10.17 -6.92
CA ILE A 4 -16.79 -9.47 -7.48
C ILE A 4 -15.99 -8.93 -6.31
N VAL A 5 -14.79 -9.48 -6.10
CA VAL A 5 -13.87 -9.02 -5.06
C VAL A 5 -12.77 -8.21 -5.72
N ARG A 6 -12.50 -7.02 -5.15
CA ARG A 6 -11.41 -6.13 -5.59
C ARG A 6 -10.56 -5.75 -4.40
N THR A 7 -9.25 -5.92 -4.52
CA THR A 7 -8.30 -5.58 -3.45
C THR A 7 -7.45 -4.38 -3.84
N TYR A 8 -7.31 -3.45 -2.90
CA TYR A 8 -6.54 -2.23 -3.04
C TYR A 8 -5.54 -2.12 -1.89
N ASP A 9 -4.28 -1.81 -2.21
CA ASP A 9 -3.32 -1.42 -1.17
C ASP A 9 -3.21 0.12 -1.13
N ILE A 10 -3.47 0.71 0.03
CA ILE A 10 -3.45 2.15 0.26
C ILE A 10 -2.22 2.51 1.09
N PRO A 11 -1.28 3.32 0.57
CA PRO A 11 -0.13 3.73 1.34
C PRO A 11 -0.54 4.72 2.44
N VAL A 12 -0.16 4.39 3.66
CA VAL A 12 -0.18 5.22 4.85
C VAL A 12 1.28 5.43 5.24
N ASP A 13 1.64 6.59 5.77
CA ASP A 13 3.05 7.01 5.94
C ASP A 13 4.01 5.88 6.36
N THR A 14 3.60 5.04 7.33
CA THR A 14 4.39 3.94 7.89
C THR A 14 3.89 2.52 7.58
N HIS A 15 2.87 2.33 6.75
CA HIS A 15 2.37 0.99 6.37
C HIS A 15 1.44 1.05 5.16
N TRP A 16 0.98 -0.10 4.66
CA TRP A 16 -0.05 -0.14 3.63
C TRP A 16 -1.30 -0.80 4.20
N LEU A 17 -2.44 -0.11 4.10
CA LEU A 17 -3.74 -0.68 4.45
C LEU A 17 -4.25 -1.51 3.28
N LYS A 18 -4.74 -2.71 3.56
CA LYS A 18 -5.46 -3.53 2.60
C LYS A 18 -6.94 -3.16 2.66
N LEU A 19 -7.46 -2.57 1.58
CA LEU A 19 -8.90 -2.35 1.41
C LEU A 19 -9.46 -3.41 0.45
N VAL A 20 -10.43 -4.18 0.91
CA VAL A 20 -11.16 -5.15 0.09
C VAL A 20 -12.58 -4.66 -0.13
N VAL A 21 -13.00 -4.63 -1.39
CA VAL A 21 -14.39 -4.41 -1.76
C VAL A 21 -14.95 -5.74 -2.24
N ASP A 22 -15.93 -6.27 -1.51
CA ASP A 22 -16.74 -7.42 -1.91
C ASP A 22 -18.10 -6.91 -2.39
N TYR A 23 -18.40 -7.16 -3.66
CA TYR A 23 -19.66 -6.76 -4.30
C TYR A 23 -20.44 -7.98 -4.75
N ASN A 24 -21.64 -8.16 -4.22
CA ASN A 24 -22.57 -9.18 -4.69
C ASN A 24 -23.31 -8.64 -5.92
N ASN A 25 -23.10 -9.25 -7.09
CA ASN A 25 -23.71 -8.78 -8.34
C ASN A 25 -25.24 -8.99 -8.37
N ASP A 26 -25.74 -10.00 -7.66
CA ASP A 26 -27.16 -10.37 -7.64
C ASP A 26 -27.95 -9.44 -6.69
N THR A 27 -27.48 -9.29 -5.45
CA THR A 27 -28.15 -8.49 -4.40
C THR A 27 -27.75 -7.02 -4.42
N ARG A 28 -26.64 -6.69 -5.12
CA ARG A 28 -25.99 -5.38 -5.13
C ARG A 28 -25.46 -4.92 -3.77
N GLU A 29 -25.40 -5.82 -2.80
CA GLU A 29 -24.79 -5.57 -1.50
C GLU A 29 -23.28 -5.36 -1.65
N ARG A 30 -22.75 -4.49 -0.79
CA ARG A 30 -21.33 -4.15 -0.77
C ARG A 30 -20.81 -4.31 0.64
N ARG A 31 -19.70 -5.02 0.76
CA ARG A 31 -18.94 -5.14 2.00
C ARG A 31 -17.54 -4.59 1.77
N ILE A 32 -17.11 -3.69 2.64
CA ILE A 32 -15.79 -3.10 2.61
C ILE A 32 -15.04 -3.59 3.83
N PHE A 33 -13.85 -4.13 3.61
CA PHE A 33 -12.96 -4.59 4.65
C PHE A 33 -11.68 -3.76 4.65
N ILE A 34 -11.15 -3.47 5.83
CA ILE A 34 -9.86 -2.84 6.04
C ILE A 34 -9.03 -3.81 6.88
N ASP A 35 -7.87 -4.22 6.37
CA ASP A 35 -7.00 -5.22 7.00
C ASP A 35 -7.77 -6.45 7.49
N ASP A 36 -8.64 -6.97 6.60
CA ASP A 36 -9.49 -8.14 6.80
C ASP A 36 -10.59 -8.00 7.88
N GLN A 37 -10.77 -6.79 8.43
CA GLN A 37 -11.89 -6.47 9.32
C GLN A 37 -13.02 -5.80 8.54
N LEU A 38 -14.26 -6.23 8.78
CA LEU A 38 -15.44 -5.60 8.18
C LEU A 38 -15.54 -4.15 8.68
N PHE A 39 -15.39 -3.20 7.78
CA PHE A 39 -15.49 -1.78 8.05
C PHE A 39 -16.90 -1.26 7.78
N LEU A 40 -17.50 -1.70 6.67
CA LEU A 40 -18.82 -1.24 6.26
C LEU A 40 -19.58 -2.30 5.50
N GLU A 41 -20.89 -2.35 5.76
CA GLU A 41 -21.85 -3.13 4.98
C GLU A 41 -22.95 -2.20 4.46
N ILE A 42 -23.18 -2.23 3.15
CA ILE A 42 -24.18 -1.43 2.46
C ILE A 42 -25.19 -2.38 1.84
N ALA A 43 -26.44 -2.31 2.31
CA ALA A 43 -27.55 -3.04 1.72
C ALA A 43 -27.76 -2.62 0.25
N GLY A 44 -28.26 -3.54 -0.57
CA GLY A 44 -28.51 -3.29 -1.99
C GLY A 44 -29.39 -2.07 -2.24
N LYS A 45 -28.81 -0.97 -2.75
CA LYS A 45 -29.56 0.21 -3.22
C LYS A 45 -29.99 0.00 -4.69
N SER A 46 -31.07 0.65 -5.10
CA SER A 46 -31.60 0.59 -6.47
C SER A 46 -30.67 1.24 -7.51
N SER A 47 -29.78 2.16 -7.12
CA SER A 47 -28.86 2.87 -8.03
C SER A 47 -27.45 2.26 -8.11
N PHE A 48 -26.92 2.18 -9.33
CA PHE A 48 -25.57 1.69 -9.64
C PHE A 48 -24.47 2.76 -9.46
N TYR A 49 -24.83 4.03 -9.35
CA TYR A 49 -23.90 5.11 -9.05
C TYR A 49 -24.07 5.53 -7.60
N VAL A 50 -23.08 5.20 -6.79
CA VAL A 50 -22.99 5.62 -5.39
C VAL A 50 -21.55 6.01 -5.14
N GLU A 51 -21.37 7.26 -4.74
CA GLU A 51 -20.09 7.81 -4.28
C GLU A 51 -20.33 8.27 -2.85
N GLU A 52 -19.66 7.62 -1.91
CA GLU A 52 -19.83 7.87 -0.50
C GLU A 52 -18.47 8.14 0.15
N ASP A 53 -18.49 9.06 1.10
CA ASP A 53 -17.33 9.56 1.80
C ASP A 53 -17.22 8.90 3.18
N TYR A 54 -16.03 8.39 3.48
CA TYR A 54 -15.72 7.69 4.70
C TYR A 54 -14.48 8.27 5.35
N PHE A 55 -14.48 8.27 6.68
CA PHE A 55 -13.32 8.58 7.49
C PHE A 55 -12.80 7.28 8.08
N ILE A 56 -11.54 6.97 7.77
CA ILE A 56 -10.85 5.78 8.28
C ILE A 56 -9.81 6.28 9.29
N PRO A 57 -9.95 5.96 10.59
CA PRO A 57 -9.04 6.44 11.63
C PRO A 57 -7.57 6.17 11.34
N GLU A 58 -7.26 5.00 10.79
CA GLU A 58 -5.92 4.54 10.41
C GLU A 58 -5.27 5.44 9.33
N LEU A 59 -6.07 6.23 8.63
CA LEU A 59 -5.61 7.22 7.66
C LEU A 59 -5.47 8.63 8.24
N HIS A 60 -5.42 8.78 9.56
CA HIS A 60 -5.19 10.06 10.23
C HIS A 60 -6.21 11.14 9.81
N ASN A 61 -7.50 10.78 9.77
CA ASN A 61 -8.60 11.65 9.36
C ASN A 61 -8.61 12.06 7.88
N LYS A 62 -7.84 11.39 7.01
CA LYS A 62 -8.02 11.56 5.56
C LYS A 62 -9.40 11.08 5.14
N LYS A 63 -9.98 11.77 4.16
CA LYS A 63 -11.27 11.46 3.57
C LYS A 63 -11.08 10.43 2.46
N ILE A 64 -11.62 9.23 2.62
CA ILE A 64 -11.70 8.25 1.54
C ILE A 64 -13.06 8.33 0.88
N THR A 65 -13.07 8.49 -0.44
CA THR A 65 -14.29 8.38 -1.23
C THR A 65 -14.24 7.09 -2.03
N ILE A 66 -15.27 6.24 -1.87
CA ILE A 66 -15.42 4.99 -2.62
C ILE A 66 -16.60 5.16 -3.58
N GLY A 67 -16.28 5.20 -4.86
CA GLY A 67 -17.24 5.33 -5.95
C GLY A 67 -17.46 3.98 -6.64
N PHE A 68 -18.71 3.58 -6.74
CA PHE A 68 -19.12 2.40 -7.51
C PHE A 68 -19.81 2.84 -8.78
N ARG A 69 -19.39 2.28 -9.91
CA ARG A 69 -20.07 2.48 -11.20
C ARG A 69 -20.06 1.20 -12.02
N LYS A 70 -21.14 0.97 -12.75
CA LYS A 70 -21.18 -0.04 -13.81
C LYS A 70 -20.87 0.64 -15.14
N VAL A 71 -19.81 0.21 -15.81
CA VAL A 71 -19.48 0.67 -17.17
C VAL A 71 -19.68 -0.53 -18.08
N GLU A 72 -20.65 -0.42 -18.99
CA GLU A 72 -21.09 -1.52 -19.85
C GLU A 72 -21.48 -2.78 -19.05
N LYS A 73 -20.60 -3.78 -19.02
CA LYS A 73 -20.78 -5.05 -18.30
C LYS A 73 -19.85 -5.21 -17.10
N GLU A 74 -18.94 -4.25 -16.87
CA GLU A 74 -17.92 -4.36 -15.82
C GLU A 74 -18.28 -3.50 -14.60
N PHE A 75 -18.04 -4.10 -13.43
CA PHE A 75 -18.07 -3.38 -12.17
C PHE A 75 -16.74 -2.64 -11.99
N MET A 76 -16.85 -1.32 -11.84
CA MET A 76 -15.72 -0.46 -11.51
C MET A 76 -15.89 0.11 -10.11
N CYS A 77 -14.86 -0.08 -9.30
CA CYS A 77 -14.68 0.61 -8.03
C CYS A 77 -13.54 1.63 -8.18
N LYS A 78 -13.84 2.87 -7.82
CA LYS A 78 -12.90 4.00 -7.83
C LYS A 78 -12.67 4.44 -6.39
N ILE A 79 -11.41 4.52 -5.98
CA ILE A 79 -11.01 5.01 -4.66
C ILE A 79 -10.26 6.32 -4.83
N THR A 80 -10.69 7.34 -4.08
CA THR A 80 -9.93 8.58 -3.92
C THR A 80 -9.68 8.87 -2.44
N ILE A 81 -8.60 9.59 -2.15
CA ILE A 81 -8.15 9.96 -0.81
C ILE A 81 -7.86 11.47 -0.85
N ASP A 82 -8.58 12.25 -0.06
CA ASP A 82 -8.57 13.72 -0.10
C ASP A 82 -8.72 14.28 -1.53
N GLY A 83 -9.62 13.68 -2.31
CA GLY A 83 -9.89 14.04 -3.70
C GLY A 83 -8.84 13.57 -4.72
N LYS A 84 -7.75 12.93 -4.29
CA LYS A 84 -6.71 12.36 -5.17
C LYS A 84 -6.97 10.90 -5.47
N THR A 85 -6.75 10.47 -6.71
CA THR A 85 -6.83 9.04 -7.07
C THR A 85 -5.75 8.22 -6.37
N LEU A 86 -6.01 6.93 -6.16
CA LEU A 86 -5.04 6.01 -5.56
C LEU A 86 -3.67 6.03 -6.29
N LYS A 87 -3.69 6.11 -7.63
CA LYS A 87 -2.47 6.29 -8.44
C LYS A 87 -1.68 7.54 -8.05
N GLN A 88 -2.34 8.69 -7.90
CA GLN A 88 -1.67 9.94 -7.50
C GLN A 88 -1.13 9.86 -6.08
N VAL A 89 -1.89 9.27 -5.14
CA VAL A 89 -1.46 9.09 -3.75
C VAL A 89 -0.21 8.23 -3.68
N ARG A 90 -0.12 7.15 -4.47
CA ARG A 90 1.08 6.31 -4.56
C ARG A 90 2.29 7.03 -5.12
N VAL A 91 2.12 7.83 -6.18
CA VAL A 91 3.22 8.62 -6.73
C VAL A 91 3.76 9.59 -5.68
N GLN A 92 2.89 10.25 -4.92
CA GLN A 92 3.29 11.14 -3.83
C GLN A 92 3.96 10.39 -2.68
N SER A 93 3.46 9.21 -2.34
CA SER A 93 4.07 8.36 -1.31
C SER A 93 5.48 7.91 -1.73
N LYS A 94 5.68 7.51 -3.00
CA LYS A 94 6.98 7.12 -3.56
C LYS A 94 8.02 8.24 -3.60
N GLN A 95 7.60 9.50 -3.54
CA GLN A 95 8.55 10.62 -3.40
C GLN A 95 9.14 10.71 -1.99
N LYS A 96 8.49 10.09 -1.01
CA LYS A 96 8.89 10.15 0.41
C LYS A 96 9.37 8.81 0.94
N PHE A 97 8.88 7.71 0.38
CA PHE A 97 9.08 6.38 0.92
C PHE A 97 9.33 5.36 -0.18
N ASP A 98 10.31 4.50 0.07
CA ASP A 98 10.48 3.24 -0.65
C ASP A 98 9.99 2.09 0.21
N PHE A 99 9.36 1.11 -0.43
CA PHE A 99 8.71 -0.01 0.24
C PHE A 99 9.19 -1.34 -0.35
N TRP A 100 9.39 -2.34 0.50
CA TRP A 100 9.64 -3.72 0.10
C TRP A 100 8.85 -4.69 0.99
N LYS A 101 8.42 -5.81 0.42
CA LYS A 101 7.89 -6.95 1.18
C LYS A 101 8.96 -8.04 1.24
N VAL A 102 9.52 -8.25 2.43
CA VAL A 102 10.66 -9.15 2.64
C VAL A 102 10.27 -10.31 3.55
N ASP A 103 10.81 -11.49 3.28
CA ASP A 103 10.65 -12.64 4.18
C ASP A 103 11.85 -12.65 5.14
N VAL A 104 11.59 -12.24 6.37
CA VAL A 104 12.65 -12.07 7.38
C VAL A 104 12.94 -13.39 8.10
N TYR A 105 11.99 -14.32 8.11
CA TYR A 105 12.05 -15.57 8.88
C TYR A 105 12.31 -16.81 8.00
N GLY A 106 12.19 -16.69 6.68
CA GLY A 106 12.36 -17.79 5.74
C GLY A 106 11.16 -18.75 5.71
N ASP A 107 10.03 -18.36 6.29
CA ASP A 107 8.79 -19.15 6.40
C ASP A 107 7.71 -18.72 5.40
N GLY A 108 8.02 -17.76 4.52
CA GLY A 108 7.12 -17.18 3.54
C GLY A 108 6.34 -15.96 4.04
N VAL A 109 6.35 -15.66 5.35
CA VAL A 109 5.63 -14.51 5.91
C VAL A 109 6.39 -13.22 5.58
N LYS A 110 5.72 -12.32 4.85
CA LYS A 110 6.33 -11.07 4.40
C LYS A 110 6.13 -9.93 5.40
N ALA A 111 7.22 -9.36 5.88
CA ALA A 111 7.25 -8.10 6.59
C ALA A 111 7.36 -6.92 5.60
N LEU A 112 6.75 -5.79 5.94
CA LEU A 112 6.96 -4.54 5.24
C LEU A 112 8.25 -3.88 5.73
N MET A 113 9.09 -3.47 4.80
CA MET A 113 10.27 -2.65 5.03
C MET A 113 10.08 -1.31 4.33
N ILE A 114 10.41 -0.21 5.02
CA ILE A 114 10.09 1.15 4.61
C ILE A 114 11.33 2.01 4.78
N TYR A 115 11.79 2.62 3.71
CA TYR A 115 12.84 3.63 3.76
C TYR A 115 12.24 5.01 3.56
N GLU A 116 12.46 5.92 4.50
CA GLU A 116 11.99 7.30 4.47
C GLU A 116 13.06 8.22 3.87
N VAL A 117 12.83 8.63 2.62
CA VAL A 117 13.73 9.47 1.83
C VAL A 117 13.80 10.87 2.47
N GLY A 118 15.02 11.37 2.68
CA GLY A 118 15.30 12.66 3.32
C GLY A 118 15.47 12.60 4.84
N ASN A 119 14.82 11.65 5.52
CA ASN A 119 15.07 11.38 6.95
C ASN A 119 16.07 10.24 7.17
N ASN A 120 16.53 9.61 6.09
CA ASN A 120 17.49 8.50 6.07
C ASN A 120 17.17 7.41 7.11
N MET A 121 15.88 7.06 7.24
CA MET A 121 15.42 6.12 8.25
C MET A 121 14.81 4.90 7.59
N LEU A 122 15.36 3.72 7.85
CA LEU A 122 14.83 2.45 7.42
C LEU A 122 14.07 1.79 8.58
N LYS A 123 12.82 1.41 8.37
CA LYS A 123 11.95 0.76 9.35
C LYS A 123 11.56 -0.63 8.85
N CYS A 124 11.61 -1.62 9.72
CA CYS A 124 11.09 -2.96 9.44
C CYS A 124 10.69 -3.63 10.76
N LEU A 125 9.46 -4.15 10.83
CA LEU A 125 8.88 -4.65 12.08
C LEU A 125 8.97 -3.57 13.18
N ALA A 126 9.42 -3.92 14.38
CA ALA A 126 9.66 -2.99 15.48
C ALA A 126 11.07 -2.36 15.48
N ARG A 127 11.82 -2.45 14.37
CA ARG A 127 13.20 -1.96 14.28
C ARG A 127 13.30 -0.74 13.37
N SER A 128 14.21 0.16 13.74
CA SER A 128 14.59 1.34 12.97
C SER A 128 16.11 1.37 12.81
N PHE A 129 16.57 1.75 11.63
CA PHE A 129 17.98 1.88 11.28
C PHE A 129 18.21 3.26 10.67
N GLU A 130 19.14 4.00 11.23
CA GLU A 130 19.63 5.24 10.65
C GLU A 130 20.61 4.89 9.52
N ILE A 131 20.28 5.36 8.32
CA ILE A 131 21.03 5.11 7.10
C ILE A 131 22.00 6.27 6.89
N PRO A 132 23.28 6.02 6.57
CA PRO A 132 24.20 7.08 6.23
C PRO A 132 23.72 7.89 5.01
N GLU A 133 24.17 9.14 4.90
CA GLU A 133 23.88 9.97 3.73
C GLU A 133 24.37 9.33 2.43
N ALA A 134 23.63 9.54 1.35
CA ALA A 134 23.97 9.03 0.03
C ALA A 134 25.23 9.73 -0.53
N PRO A 135 26.08 9.03 -1.31
CA PRO A 135 25.97 7.63 -1.69
C PRO A 135 26.45 6.70 -0.57
N CYS A 136 25.67 5.65 -0.27
CA CYS A 136 26.04 4.69 0.76
C CYS A 136 25.57 3.26 0.42
N SER A 137 26.22 2.29 1.09
CA SER A 137 25.81 0.89 1.11
C SER A 137 25.76 0.44 2.56
N PHE A 138 24.54 0.35 3.10
CA PHE A 138 24.30 -0.01 4.49
C PHE A 138 24.00 -1.50 4.62
N ASN A 139 24.84 -2.21 5.37
CA ASN A 139 24.69 -3.64 5.64
C ASN A 139 24.07 -3.82 7.03
N PHE A 140 23.01 -4.62 7.12
CA PHE A 140 22.34 -4.91 8.39
C PHE A 140 21.77 -6.31 8.41
N LYS A 141 21.39 -6.78 9.60
CA LYS A 141 20.75 -8.07 9.79
C LYS A 141 19.46 -7.94 10.58
N ILE A 142 18.46 -8.71 10.19
CA ILE A 142 17.28 -8.95 11.01
C ILE A 142 17.17 -10.45 11.18
N ASN A 143 17.31 -10.93 12.42
CA ASN A 143 17.51 -12.33 12.75
C ASN A 143 18.70 -12.91 11.95
N ASP A 144 18.50 -14.02 11.24
CA ASP A 144 19.53 -14.69 10.43
C ASP A 144 19.59 -14.20 8.98
N THR A 145 18.75 -13.24 8.62
CA THR A 145 18.65 -12.71 7.24
C THR A 145 19.53 -11.48 7.07
N ASN A 146 20.40 -11.51 6.05
CA ASN A 146 21.30 -10.41 5.73
C ASN A 146 20.66 -9.48 4.71
N PHE A 147 20.76 -8.18 4.96
CA PHE A 147 20.25 -7.15 4.07
C PHE A 147 21.33 -6.14 3.71
N VAL A 148 21.22 -5.62 2.49
CA VAL A 148 22.02 -4.50 2.02
C VAL A 148 21.09 -3.48 1.39
N LEU A 149 21.07 -2.26 1.94
CA LEU A 149 20.43 -1.11 1.31
C LEU A 149 21.50 -0.26 0.63
N LYS A 150 21.40 -0.11 -0.69
CA LYS A 150 22.21 0.86 -1.43
C LYS A 150 21.36 2.09 -1.72
N VAL A 151 21.94 3.26 -1.47
CA VAL A 151 21.33 4.55 -1.78
C VAL A 151 22.27 5.30 -2.71
N THR A 152 21.81 5.59 -3.92
CA THR A 152 22.58 6.28 -4.95
C THR A 152 21.86 7.57 -5.34
N PRO A 153 22.52 8.73 -5.33
CA PRO A 153 21.90 9.95 -5.87
C PRO A 153 21.50 9.76 -7.34
N GLU A 154 20.23 9.97 -7.66
CA GLU A 154 19.72 9.86 -9.04
C GLU A 154 19.55 11.24 -9.67
N THR A 155 19.03 12.19 -8.91
CA THR A 155 18.94 13.60 -9.26
C THR A 155 19.29 14.46 -8.04
N PRO A 156 19.49 15.78 -8.18
CA PRO A 156 19.68 16.67 -7.02
C PRO A 156 18.51 16.64 -6.01
N GLN A 157 17.38 16.02 -6.35
CA GLN A 157 16.14 16.00 -5.58
C GLN A 157 15.64 14.58 -5.30
N SER A 158 16.35 13.54 -5.74
CA SER A 158 15.91 12.15 -5.57
C SER A 158 17.08 11.18 -5.45
N ASP A 159 16.92 10.22 -4.56
CA ASP A 159 17.79 9.06 -4.44
C ASP A 159 17.14 7.85 -5.11
N LYS A 160 17.97 7.01 -5.73
CA LYS A 160 17.62 5.66 -6.13
C LYS A 160 18.06 4.69 -5.04
N THR A 161 17.13 3.83 -4.61
CA THR A 161 17.38 2.79 -3.62
C THR A 161 17.34 1.39 -4.22
N GLU A 162 18.17 0.50 -3.69
CA GLU A 162 18.18 -0.93 -4.02
C GLU A 162 18.31 -1.74 -2.72
N LEU A 163 17.34 -2.61 -2.45
CA LEU A 163 17.39 -3.52 -1.33
C LEU A 163 17.78 -4.92 -1.81
N THR A 164 18.80 -5.49 -1.18
CA THR A 164 19.23 -6.87 -1.40
C THR A 164 18.99 -7.69 -0.13
N MET A 165 18.43 -8.89 -0.26
CA MET A 165 18.21 -9.86 0.82
C MET A 165 18.96 -11.15 0.49
N ASN A 166 19.92 -11.55 1.33
CA ASN A 166 20.78 -12.72 1.11
C ASN A 166 21.40 -12.76 -0.30
N GLY A 167 21.83 -11.61 -0.82
CA GLY A 167 22.44 -11.47 -2.15
C GLY A 167 21.45 -11.35 -3.32
N VAL A 168 20.15 -11.42 -3.08
CA VAL A 168 19.10 -11.30 -4.11
C VAL A 168 18.44 -9.92 -4.03
N VAL A 169 18.35 -9.21 -5.16
CA VAL A 169 17.65 -7.93 -5.24
C VAL A 169 16.15 -8.12 -5.04
N ILE A 170 15.54 -7.28 -4.22
CA ILE A 170 14.11 -7.28 -3.93
C ILE A 170 13.45 -6.10 -4.64
N ASP A 171 12.43 -6.39 -5.43
CA ASP A 171 11.67 -5.36 -6.12
C ASP A 171 10.87 -4.49 -5.14
N HIS A 172 10.77 -3.19 -5.44
CA HIS A 172 9.90 -2.28 -4.70
C HIS A 172 8.44 -2.75 -4.75
N PHE A 173 7.78 -2.70 -3.60
CA PHE A 173 6.36 -2.95 -3.49
C PHE A 173 5.57 -1.80 -4.13
N LYS A 174 4.66 -2.13 -5.05
CA LYS A 174 3.88 -1.14 -5.83
C LYS A 174 2.42 -1.00 -5.38
N GLY A 175 1.92 -1.94 -4.58
CA GLY A 175 0.51 -2.04 -4.17
C GLY A 175 -0.44 -2.46 -5.30
N ARG A 176 -1.53 -3.16 -4.95
CA ARG A 176 -2.59 -3.65 -5.87
C ARG A 176 -3.63 -2.59 -6.16
N ASP A 177 -4.11 -2.48 -7.39
CA ASP A 177 -5.16 -1.51 -7.79
C ASP A 177 -6.38 -2.23 -8.35
N GLY A 178 -7.15 -2.87 -7.45
CA GLY A 178 -8.35 -3.60 -7.83
C GLY A 178 -8.06 -4.97 -8.47
N GLU A 179 -6.99 -5.64 -8.01
CA GLU A 179 -6.76 -7.06 -8.31
C GLU A 179 -7.81 -7.96 -7.63
#